data_AF-A0A090WQZ7-F1
#
_entry.id   AF-A0A090WQZ7-F1
#
_cell.length_a   1.000
_cell.length_b   1.000
_cell.length_c   1.000
_cell.angle_alpha   90.00
_cell.angle_beta   90.00
_cell.angle_gamma   90.00
#
_symmetry.space_group_name_H-M   'P 1'
#
loop_
_entity.id
_entity.type
_entity.pdbx_description
1 polymer ?
#
loop_
_entity_poly.entity_id
_entity_poly.type
_entity_poly.pdbx_seq_one_letter_code
_entity_poly.pdbx_strand_id
1 'polypeptide(L)'
;MGGVHIKGTKNLLVKDCLFDENGTAGQEGFAHNMYLRRVYGAEVRDSRFLNSTSANGINISYSEDIKIYNCEMSGNYFRGVRAANTDGYLVYDCIVQNNGNVGDFS
;
A
#
# COMPACT_ATOMS: atom_id res chain seq x y z
N MET A 1 -10.93 -0.56 12.14
CA MET A 1 -10.16 -1.78 11.83
C MET A 1 -9.23 -1.44 10.67
N GLY A 2 -8.04 -2.04 10.61
CA GLY A 2 -7.11 -1.83 9.48
C GLY A 2 -7.51 -2.63 8.24
N GLY A 3 -6.88 -2.37 7.10
CA GLY A 3 -6.98 -3.23 5.92
C GLY A 3 -6.16 -4.51 6.06
N VAL A 4 -5.66 -5.04 4.95
CA VAL A 4 -4.96 -6.34 4.96
C VAL A 4 -3.49 -6.19 5.35
N HIS A 5 -3.09 -6.93 6.40
CA HIS A 5 -1.72 -6.95 6.91
C HIS A 5 -1.05 -8.30 6.61
N ILE A 6 -0.01 -8.29 5.78
CA ILE A 6 0.76 -9.49 5.41
C ILE A 6 2.17 -9.35 5.97
N LYS A 7 2.59 -10.33 6.79
CA LYS A 7 3.82 -10.23 7.56
C LYS A 7 4.62 -11.52 7.57
N GLY A 8 5.93 -11.43 7.34
CA GLY A 8 6.83 -12.59 7.41
C GLY A 8 6.66 -13.57 6.26
N THR A 9 6.33 -13.08 5.08
CA THR A 9 5.93 -13.87 3.91
C THR A 9 6.99 -13.79 2.81
N LYS A 10 7.10 -14.83 1.98
CA LYS A 10 7.94 -14.83 0.78
C LYS A 10 7.11 -15.18 -0.44
N ASN A 11 7.48 -14.68 -1.61
CA ASN A 11 6.85 -14.98 -2.90
C ASN A 11 5.34 -14.71 -2.89
N LEU A 12 4.97 -13.51 -2.46
CA LEU A 12 3.57 -13.08 -2.37
C LEU A 12 3.07 -12.59 -3.74
N LEU A 13 1.89 -13.06 -4.14
CA LEU A 13 1.13 -12.49 -5.25
C LEU A 13 -0.18 -11.90 -4.73
N VAL A 14 -0.39 -10.61 -5.00
CA VAL A 14 -1.68 -9.93 -4.88
C VAL A 14 -2.08 -9.45 -6.27
N LYS A 15 -3.25 -9.87 -6.74
CA LYS A 15 -3.73 -9.48 -8.06
C LYS A 15 -5.24 -9.36 -8.10
N ASP A 16 -5.76 -8.54 -9.02
CA ASP A 16 -7.20 -8.45 -9.31
C ASP A 16 -8.05 -8.12 -8.05
N CYS A 17 -7.53 -7.27 -7.16
CA CYS A 17 -8.14 -6.96 -5.85
C CYS A 17 -8.63 -5.51 -5.75
N LEU A 18 -9.68 -5.30 -4.94
CA LEU A 18 -10.13 -3.99 -4.47
C LEU A 18 -9.96 -3.89 -2.95
N PHE A 19 -9.22 -2.90 -2.50
CA PHE A 19 -9.13 -2.47 -1.11
C PHE A 19 -9.67 -1.04 -1.03
N ASP A 20 -10.79 -0.84 -0.36
CA ASP A 20 -11.48 0.45 -0.31
C ASP A 20 -11.95 0.77 1.12
N GLU A 21 -11.93 2.06 1.46
CA GLU A 21 -12.40 2.61 2.74
C GLU A 21 -11.86 1.90 4.00
N ASN A 22 -10.66 1.29 3.92
CA ASN A 22 -10.07 0.66 5.09
C ASN A 22 -9.57 1.74 6.06
N GLY A 23 -10.27 1.88 7.19
CA GLY A 23 -9.83 2.65 8.35
C GLY A 23 -10.78 2.60 9.55
N THR A 24 -10.32 3.06 10.71
CA THR A 24 -11.14 3.14 11.92
C THR A 24 -11.85 4.50 11.98
N ALA A 25 -13.17 4.49 12.21
CA ALA A 25 -13.89 5.68 12.65
C ALA A 25 -13.30 6.14 14.00
N GLY A 26 -12.55 7.25 13.98
CA GLY A 26 -11.99 7.85 15.21
C GLY A 26 -10.48 8.04 15.24
N GLN A 27 -9.80 8.32 14.12
CA GLN A 27 -8.41 8.83 13.97
C GLN A 27 -7.26 8.14 14.76
N GLU A 28 -7.54 7.15 15.61
CA GLU A 28 -6.53 6.45 16.40
C GLU A 28 -5.89 5.37 15.52
N GLY A 29 -4.71 5.70 15.00
CA GLY A 29 -3.82 4.79 14.28
C GLY A 29 -3.80 4.94 12.76
N PHE A 30 -2.74 4.41 12.17
CA PHE A 30 -2.52 4.38 10.71
C PHE A 30 -3.15 3.11 10.13
N ALA A 31 -4.38 3.20 9.62
CA ALA A 31 -5.08 2.09 9.01
C ALA A 31 -4.92 2.12 7.49
N HIS A 32 -3.94 1.36 6.98
CA HIS A 32 -3.65 1.27 5.55
C HIS A 32 -4.63 0.34 4.83
N ASN A 33 -4.83 0.53 3.53
CA ASN A 33 -5.52 -0.47 2.69
C ASN A 33 -4.73 -1.78 2.67
N MET A 34 -3.40 -1.70 2.51
CA MET A 34 -2.49 -2.83 2.60
C MET A 34 -1.23 -2.49 3.40
N TYR A 35 -0.78 -3.42 4.23
CA TYR A 35 0.52 -3.36 4.90
C TYR A 35 1.34 -4.62 4.65
N LEU A 36 2.43 -4.47 3.87
CA LEU A 36 3.48 -5.47 3.69
C LEU A 36 4.61 -5.22 4.69
N ARG A 37 4.86 -6.16 5.62
CA ARG A 37 5.97 -6.03 6.60
C ARG A 37 6.81 -7.28 6.70
N ARG A 38 8.12 -7.20 6.42
CA ARG A 38 8.98 -8.40 6.32
C ARG A 38 8.46 -9.34 5.24
N VAL A 39 8.21 -8.78 4.07
CA VAL A 39 7.82 -9.52 2.87
C VAL A 39 9.00 -9.51 1.91
N TYR A 40 9.31 -10.65 1.31
CA TYR A 40 10.49 -10.81 0.44
C TYR A 40 10.06 -11.43 -0.89
N GLY A 41 10.23 -10.70 -1.99
CA GLY A 41 9.72 -11.09 -3.30
C GLY A 41 8.19 -11.00 -3.35
N ALA A 42 7.65 -9.82 -3.63
CA ALA A 42 6.21 -9.64 -3.80
C ALA A 42 5.86 -8.97 -5.12
N GLU A 43 4.75 -9.41 -5.71
CA GLU A 43 4.10 -8.73 -6.82
C GLU A 43 2.69 -8.33 -6.42
N VAL A 44 2.41 -7.03 -6.51
CA VAL A 44 1.08 -6.44 -6.36
C VAL A 44 0.70 -5.84 -7.69
N ARG A 45 -0.37 -6.34 -8.32
CA ARG A 45 -0.72 -5.90 -9.67
C ARG A 45 -2.21 -5.85 -9.95
N ASP A 46 -2.60 -5.10 -10.97
CA ASP A 46 -3.97 -5.08 -11.49
C ASP A 46 -5.01 -4.86 -10.37
N SER A 47 -4.69 -3.99 -9.41
CA SER A 47 -5.44 -3.84 -8.15
C SER A 47 -5.66 -2.37 -7.79
N ARG A 48 -6.66 -2.12 -6.94
CA ARG A 48 -7.09 -0.76 -6.56
C ARG A 48 -7.05 -0.59 -5.04
N PHE A 49 -6.47 0.51 -4.57
CA PHE A 49 -6.27 0.86 -3.16
C PHE A 49 -6.82 2.27 -2.90
N LEU A 50 -8.08 2.34 -2.51
CA LEU A 50 -8.86 3.57 -2.53
C LEU A 50 -9.25 4.04 -1.12
N ASN A 51 -9.31 5.35 -0.94
CA ASN A 51 -10.01 5.99 0.18
C ASN A 51 -9.63 5.49 1.59
N SER A 52 -8.37 5.10 1.83
CA SER A 52 -7.93 4.83 3.21
C SER A 52 -8.20 6.06 4.07
N THR A 53 -9.02 5.92 5.10
CA THR A 53 -9.60 7.06 5.83
C THR A 53 -8.63 7.68 6.85
N SER A 54 -7.53 6.99 7.17
CA SER A 54 -6.51 7.52 8.08
C SER A 54 -5.06 7.24 7.67
N ALA A 55 -4.81 6.55 6.54
CA ALA A 55 -3.43 6.24 6.15
C ALA A 55 -3.18 6.08 4.64
N ASN A 56 -2.23 5.19 4.28
CA ASN A 56 -1.76 4.99 2.91
C ASN A 56 -2.59 3.94 2.17
N GLY A 57 -2.55 3.98 0.83
CA GLY A 57 -2.99 2.85 0.01
C GLY A 57 -2.17 1.60 0.30
N ILE A 58 -0.85 1.68 0.07
CA ILE A 58 0.07 0.59 0.40
C ILE A 58 1.17 1.11 1.33
N ASN A 59 1.38 0.43 2.44
CA ASN A 59 2.54 0.65 3.31
C ASN A 59 3.46 -0.56 3.25
N ILE A 60 4.75 -0.32 3.05
CA ILE A 60 5.80 -1.35 2.99
C ILE A 60 6.82 -1.03 4.08
N SER A 61 7.22 -2.04 4.86
CA SER A 61 8.37 -1.90 5.75
C SER A 61 9.20 -3.15 5.95
N TYR A 62 10.51 -2.98 6.14
CA TYR A 62 11.46 -4.08 6.40
C TYR A 62 11.36 -5.20 5.37
N SER A 63 11.14 -4.85 4.11
CA SER A 63 10.82 -5.79 3.02
C SER A 63 11.89 -5.72 1.92
N GLU A 64 11.86 -6.68 1.01
CA GLU A 64 12.81 -6.78 -0.10
C GLU A 64 12.12 -7.22 -1.39
N ASP A 65 12.60 -6.73 -2.53
CA ASP A 65 12.13 -7.11 -3.88
C ASP A 65 10.61 -6.99 -4.06
N ILE A 66 10.09 -5.78 -3.92
CA ILE A 66 8.65 -5.49 -4.03
C ILE A 66 8.34 -4.82 -5.37
N LYS A 67 7.51 -5.44 -6.20
CA LYS A 67 7.01 -4.87 -7.45
C LYS A 67 5.54 -4.51 -7.31
N ILE A 68 5.20 -3.27 -7.65
CA ILE A 68 3.82 -2.78 -7.69
C ILE A 68 3.57 -2.17 -9.06
N TYR A 69 2.60 -2.71 -9.82
CA TYR A 69 2.35 -2.23 -11.18
C TYR A 69 0.91 -2.39 -11.64
N ASN A 70 0.48 -1.63 -12.64
CA ASN A 70 -0.90 -1.61 -13.11
C ASN A 70 -1.91 -1.41 -11.97
N CYS A 71 -1.56 -0.61 -10.97
CA CYS A 71 -2.42 -0.36 -9.81
C CYS A 71 -2.96 1.07 -9.78
N GLU A 72 -4.08 1.25 -9.10
CA GLU A 72 -4.60 2.56 -8.75
C GLU A 72 -4.49 2.76 -7.23
N MET A 73 -3.86 3.86 -6.80
CA MET A 73 -3.88 4.32 -5.42
C MET A 73 -4.43 5.74 -5.37
N SER A 74 -5.71 5.88 -5.03
CA SER A 74 -6.43 7.15 -5.10
C SER A 74 -7.18 7.49 -3.81
N GLY A 75 -7.25 8.76 -3.45
CA GLY A 75 -8.11 9.21 -2.34
C GLY A 75 -7.64 8.81 -0.94
N ASN A 76 -6.43 8.27 -0.78
CA ASN A 76 -5.94 7.84 0.53
C ASN A 76 -5.52 9.05 1.37
N TYR A 77 -5.82 9.02 2.68
CA TYR A 77 -5.58 10.13 3.60
C TYR A 77 -4.11 10.59 3.66
N PHE A 78 -3.16 9.67 3.47
CA PHE A 78 -1.73 9.99 3.38
C PHE A 78 -1.16 9.76 1.97
N ARG A 79 -0.38 8.70 1.75
CA ARG A 79 0.31 8.44 0.48
C ARG A 79 -0.42 7.35 -0.31
N GLY A 80 -0.25 7.33 -1.63
CA GLY A 80 -0.67 6.18 -2.43
C GLY A 80 0.14 4.93 -2.05
N VAL A 81 1.47 5.07 -2.01
CA VAL A 81 2.42 4.05 -1.58
C VAL A 81 3.50 4.68 -0.67
N ARG A 82 4.02 3.90 0.28
CA ARG A 82 5.14 4.30 1.15
C ARG A 82 6.06 3.13 1.41
N ALA A 83 7.38 3.32 1.29
CA ALA A 83 8.37 2.29 1.53
C ALA A 83 9.39 2.72 2.60
N ALA A 84 9.23 2.22 3.83
CA ALA A 84 10.13 2.54 4.94
C ALA A 84 11.09 1.39 5.22
N ASN A 85 12.41 1.63 5.24
CA ASN A 85 13.42 0.60 5.52
C ASN A 85 13.23 -0.65 4.64
N THR A 86 13.10 -0.46 3.34
CA THR A 86 12.84 -1.51 2.35
C THR A 86 13.93 -1.44 1.29
N ASP A 87 14.50 -2.57 0.92
CA ASP A 87 15.56 -2.67 -0.09
C ASP A 87 14.99 -3.25 -1.38
N GLY A 88 15.14 -2.57 -2.51
CA GLY A 88 14.50 -2.99 -3.75
C GLY A 88 12.97 -2.89 -3.73
N TYR A 89 12.43 -1.76 -4.19
CA TYR A 89 11.03 -1.65 -4.58
C TYR A 89 10.90 -0.91 -5.90
N LEU A 90 9.94 -1.33 -6.72
CA LEU A 90 9.66 -0.73 -8.02
C LEU A 90 8.15 -0.50 -8.16
N VAL A 91 7.76 0.76 -8.37
CA VAL A 91 6.39 1.15 -8.65
C VAL A 91 6.35 1.75 -10.05
N TYR A 92 5.56 1.17 -10.95
CA TYR A 92 5.49 1.58 -12.36
C TYR A 92 4.11 1.31 -12.94
N ASP A 93 3.73 2.02 -14.01
CA ASP A 93 2.42 1.88 -14.66
C ASP A 93 1.22 1.98 -13.68
N CYS A 94 1.37 2.78 -12.63
CA CYS A 94 0.34 3.01 -11.62
C CYS A 94 -0.27 4.41 -11.76
N ILE A 95 -1.55 4.52 -11.41
CA ILE A 95 -2.23 5.81 -11.21
C ILE A 95 -2.14 6.15 -9.72
N VAL A 96 -1.45 7.23 -9.38
CA VAL A 96 -1.32 7.73 -8.01
C VAL A 96 -1.82 9.16 -7.95
N GLN A 97 -3.03 9.38 -7.44
CA GLN A 97 -3.69 10.70 -7.50
C GLN A 97 -4.57 10.97 -6.28
N ASN A 98 -4.83 12.25 -5.99
CA ASN A 98 -5.78 12.66 -4.95
C ASN A 98 -5.53 12.04 -3.57
N ASN A 99 -4.29 11.63 -3.26
CA ASN A 99 -3.89 11.25 -1.92
C ASN A 99 -3.52 12.52 -1.13
N GLY A 100 -3.52 12.44 0.20
CA GLY A 100 -3.27 13.58 1.09
C GLY A 100 -1.83 14.13 1.08
N ASN A 101 -1.36 14.61 2.24
CA ASN A 101 -0.30 15.65 2.41
C ASN A 101 1.10 15.37 1.80
N VAL A 102 1.28 14.26 1.09
CA VAL A 102 2.42 13.99 0.21
C VAL A 102 1.94 13.05 -0.88
N GLY A 103 1.69 13.59 -2.07
CA GLY A 103 1.52 12.82 -3.30
C GLY A 103 2.84 12.18 -3.70
N ASP A 104 3.16 11.07 -3.04
CA ASP A 104 4.28 10.15 -3.30
C ASP A 104 5.71 10.64 -2.98
N PHE A 105 6.60 9.63 -2.81
CA PHE A 105 8.07 9.63 -2.70
C PHE A 105 8.71 9.75 -1.31
N SER A 106 8.69 8.63 -0.59
CA SER A 106 9.77 7.97 0.21
C SER A 106 9.17 7.08 1.31
#